data_AF-E6M111-F1
#
_entry.id   AF-E6M111-F1
#
_cell.length_a   1.000
_cell.length_b   1.000
_cell.length_c   1.000
_cell.angle_alpha   90.00
_cell.angle_beta   90.00
_cell.angle_gamma   90.00
#
_symmetry.space_group_name_H-M   'P 1'
#
loop_
_entity.id
_entity.type
_entity.pdbx_description
1 polymer ?
#
loop_
_entity_poly.entity_id
_entity_poly.type
_entity_poly.pdbx_seq_one_letter_code
_entity_poly.pdbx_strand_id
1 'polypeptide(L)'
;MPGENEEEIKTFTKEEMTQRINEARAQAAREGKKTVLESLGFENTDALKTFIEDARAAREAAESETEKRERELQEREAMLAKREAETAAKTLELVKKNALASLGATGDNLEDAARLLDITADMSGEEIAQAAKNIQDRHPGMFGAKTQPDIPAVNPPARPNLGTKPGDYGAQMAQRYFGKK
;
A
#
# COMPACT_ATOMS: atom_id res chain seq x y z
N MET A 1 -55.20 19.88 92.19
CA MET A 1 -55.19 20.56 90.88
C MET A 1 -53.74 20.81 90.53
N PRO A 2 -53.20 20.37 89.38
CA PRO A 2 -53.74 20.37 88.00
C PRO A 2 -54.00 18.94 87.47
N GLY A 3 -54.82 18.65 86.47
CA GLY A 3 -54.82 19.13 85.08
C GLY A 3 -54.57 17.91 84.18
N GLU A 4 -55.54 16.99 84.13
CA GLU A 4 -55.47 15.76 83.34
C GLU A 4 -55.51 16.14 81.84
N ASN A 5 -54.43 15.86 81.13
CA ASN A 5 -54.37 15.96 79.68
C ASN A 5 -55.21 14.82 79.10
N GLU A 6 -56.42 15.14 78.63
CA GLU A 6 -57.20 14.27 77.77
C GLU A 6 -56.44 14.06 76.46
N GLU A 7 -55.79 12.90 76.32
CA GLU A 7 -55.32 12.43 75.02
C GLU A 7 -56.55 12.17 74.15
N GLU A 8 -56.88 13.12 73.27
CA GLU A 8 -57.88 12.94 72.22
C GLU A 8 -57.51 11.70 71.39
N ILE A 9 -58.20 10.58 71.64
CA ILE A 9 -58.10 9.37 70.83
C ILE A 9 -58.78 9.66 69.49
N LYS A 10 -58.01 10.18 68.53
CA LYS A 10 -58.44 10.40 67.14
C LYS A 10 -58.57 9.05 66.44
N THR A 11 -59.80 8.59 66.25
CA THR A 11 -60.12 7.40 65.46
C THR A 11 -60.02 7.73 63.97
N PHE A 12 -59.05 7.15 63.28
CA PHE A 12 -58.87 7.31 61.83
C PHE A 12 -59.64 6.24 61.06
N THR A 13 -60.25 6.62 59.95
CA THR A 13 -60.81 5.64 59.01
C THR A 13 -59.68 4.97 58.21
N LYS A 14 -59.92 3.75 57.71
CA LYS A 14 -58.93 3.02 56.89
C LYS A 14 -58.51 3.80 55.64
N GLU A 15 -59.43 4.58 55.06
CA GLU A 15 -59.20 5.40 53.88
C GLU A 15 -58.28 6.60 54.19
N GLU A 16 -58.49 7.30 55.30
CA GLU A 16 -57.60 8.38 55.75
C GLU A 16 -56.19 7.88 56.11
N MET A 17 -56.09 6.68 56.70
CA MET A 17 -54.79 6.06 56.99
C MET A 17 -54.03 5.74 55.68
N THR A 18 -54.74 5.29 54.66
CA THR A 18 -54.16 4.95 53.36
C THR A 18 -53.66 6.22 52.63
N GLN A 19 -54.44 7.31 52.69
CA GLN A 19 -54.01 8.61 52.13
C GLN A 19 -52.74 9.13 52.82
N ARG A 20 -52.69 9.11 54.16
CA ARG A 20 -51.50 9.58 54.90
C ARG A 20 -50.25 8.74 54.62
N ILE A 21 -50.39 7.43 54.47
CA ILE A 21 -49.26 6.55 54.11
C ILE A 21 -48.74 6.90 52.71
N ASN A 22 -49.63 7.18 51.75
CA ASN A 22 -49.24 7.56 50.40
C ASN A 22 -48.57 8.94 50.35
N GLU A 23 -49.07 9.91 51.12
CA GLU A 23 -48.44 11.22 51.28
C GLU A 23 -47.06 11.14 51.94
N ALA A 24 -46.93 10.36 53.02
CA ALA A 24 -45.65 10.13 53.69
C ALA A 24 -44.63 9.44 52.77
N ARG A 25 -45.07 8.46 51.97
CA ARG A 25 -44.21 7.83 50.94
C ARG A 25 -43.80 8.83 49.87
N ALA A 26 -44.71 9.69 49.41
CA ALA A 26 -44.41 10.71 48.41
C ALA A 26 -43.42 11.75 48.94
N GLN A 27 -43.52 12.14 50.22
CA GLN A 27 -42.57 13.04 50.87
C GLN A 27 -41.20 12.38 51.05
N ALA A 28 -41.14 11.15 51.58
CA ALA A 28 -39.90 10.40 51.72
C ALA A 28 -39.18 10.18 50.36
N ALA A 29 -39.94 9.93 49.28
CA ALA A 29 -39.39 9.81 47.94
C ALA A 29 -38.82 11.15 47.41
N ARG A 30 -39.41 12.29 47.79
CA ARG A 30 -38.89 13.62 47.41
C ARG A 30 -37.65 13.98 48.22
N GLU A 31 -37.64 13.70 49.52
CA GLU A 31 -36.47 13.89 50.39
C GLU A 31 -35.29 13.01 49.97
N GLY A 32 -35.55 11.75 49.62
CA GLY A 32 -34.54 10.85 49.07
C GLY A 32 -33.94 11.35 47.75
N LYS A 33 -34.77 11.89 46.85
CA LYS A 33 -34.27 12.51 45.61
C LYS A 33 -33.46 13.78 45.88
N LYS A 34 -33.91 14.62 46.83
CA LYS A 34 -33.22 15.84 47.21
C LYS A 34 -31.84 15.57 47.83
N THR A 35 -31.77 14.62 48.77
CA THR A 35 -30.50 14.21 49.40
C THR A 35 -29.51 13.62 48.38
N VAL A 36 -29.98 12.82 47.43
CA VAL A 36 -29.13 12.32 46.33
C VAL A 36 -28.62 13.48 45.46
N LEU A 37 -29.50 14.41 45.05
CA LEU A 37 -29.10 15.57 44.26
C LEU A 37 -28.08 16.45 44.98
N GLU A 38 -28.31 16.75 46.26
CA GLU A 38 -27.39 17.52 47.10
C GLU A 38 -26.04 16.81 47.27
N SER A 39 -26.04 15.48 47.45
CA SER A 39 -24.79 14.69 47.54
C SER A 39 -23.98 14.71 46.24
N LEU A 40 -24.66 14.85 45.11
CA LEU A 40 -24.06 14.96 43.78
C LEU A 40 -23.74 16.42 43.41
N GLY A 41 -24.07 17.39 44.27
CA GLY A 41 -23.82 18.82 44.06
C GLY A 41 -24.80 19.53 43.13
N PHE A 42 -25.96 18.94 42.85
CA PHE A 42 -26.99 19.52 41.97
C PHE A 42 -28.13 20.14 42.77
N GLU A 43 -28.55 21.34 42.38
CA GLU A 43 -29.65 22.07 43.05
C GLU A 43 -31.02 21.47 42.76
N ASN A 44 -31.20 20.85 41.59
CA ASN A 44 -32.46 20.24 41.16
C ASN A 44 -32.25 19.14 40.11
N THR A 45 -33.29 18.36 39.84
CA THR A 45 -33.25 17.28 38.83
C THR A 45 -32.99 17.77 37.41
N ASP A 46 -33.35 19.02 37.11
CA ASP A 46 -33.20 19.56 35.76
C ASP A 46 -31.74 19.92 35.48
N ALA A 47 -31.01 20.48 36.46
CA ALA A 47 -29.58 20.72 36.39
C ALA A 47 -28.77 19.43 36.20
N LEU A 48 -29.19 18.33 36.84
CA LEU A 48 -28.58 17.01 36.64
C LEU A 48 -28.81 16.50 35.21
N LYS A 49 -30.02 16.67 34.66
CA LYS A 49 -30.32 16.27 33.29
C LYS A 49 -29.51 17.06 32.28
N THR A 50 -29.47 18.39 32.41
CA THR A 50 -28.69 19.24 31.51
C THR A 50 -27.20 18.89 31.56
N PHE A 51 -26.65 18.64 32.75
CA PHE A 51 -25.26 18.21 32.88
C PHE A 51 -24.98 16.87 32.17
N ILE A 52 -25.89 15.90 32.28
CA ILE A 52 -25.75 14.61 31.58
C ILE A 52 -25.84 14.79 30.06
N GLU A 53 -26.76 15.62 29.59
CA GLU A 53 -26.91 15.94 28.17
C GLU A 53 -25.67 16.65 27.61
N ASP A 54 -25.15 17.66 28.33
CA ASP A 54 -23.93 18.39 27.96
C ASP A 54 -22.70 17.47 27.97
N ALA A 55 -22.57 16.61 28.99
CA ALA A 55 -21.48 15.65 29.08
C ALA A 55 -21.54 14.61 27.95
N ARG A 56 -22.74 14.20 27.55
CA ARG A 56 -22.95 13.30 26.42
C ARG A 56 -22.60 13.98 25.10
N ALA A 57 -23.08 15.20 24.89
CA ALA A 57 -22.75 15.99 23.71
C ALA A 57 -21.24 16.26 23.60
N ALA A 58 -20.56 16.56 24.71
CA ALA A 58 -19.12 16.76 24.75
C ALA A 58 -18.34 15.48 24.44
N ARG A 59 -18.81 14.31 24.91
CA ARG A 59 -18.22 13.01 24.55
C ARG A 59 -18.41 12.69 23.08
N GLU A 60 -19.62 12.83 22.56
CA GLU A 60 -19.91 12.60 21.14
C GLU A 60 -19.10 13.54 20.24
N ALA A 61 -18.93 14.81 20.65
CA ALA A 61 -18.06 15.75 19.95
C ALA A 61 -16.59 15.34 20.01
N ALA A 62 -16.08 14.95 21.19
CA ALA A 62 -14.70 14.51 21.35
C ALA A 62 -14.40 13.24 20.54
N GLU A 63 -15.30 12.26 20.56
CA GLU A 63 -15.23 11.05 19.72
C GLU A 63 -15.16 11.42 18.24
N SER A 64 -16.00 12.37 17.79
CA SER A 64 -15.99 12.84 16.39
C SER A 64 -14.70 13.57 16.00
N GLU A 65 -14.06 14.29 16.91
CA GLU A 65 -12.76 14.93 16.66
C GLU A 65 -11.61 13.92 16.63
N THR A 66 -11.65 12.92 17.52
CA THR A 66 -10.66 11.83 17.50
C THR A 66 -10.75 11.03 16.20
N GLU A 67 -11.95 10.70 15.73
CA GLU A 67 -12.14 10.02 14.45
C GLU A 67 -11.60 10.84 13.27
N LYS A 68 -11.79 12.17 13.28
CA LYS A 68 -11.23 13.05 12.25
C LYS A 68 -9.71 13.03 12.25
N ARG A 69 -9.08 13.11 13.44
CA ARG A 69 -7.62 13.03 13.57
C ARG A 69 -7.09 11.68 13.12
N GLU A 70 -7.77 10.59 13.45
CA GLU A 70 -7.38 9.26 12.99
C GLU A 70 -7.46 9.12 11.46
N ARG A 71 -8.54 9.62 10.84
CA ARG A 71 -8.64 9.64 9.37
C ARG A 71 -7.54 10.48 8.73
N GLU A 72 -7.26 11.66 9.27
CA GLU A 72 -6.16 12.51 8.78
C GLU A 72 -4.79 11.84 8.92
N LEU A 73 -4.54 11.12 10.02
CA LEU A 73 -3.31 10.36 10.22
C LEU A 73 -3.19 9.20 9.22
N GLN A 74 -4.26 8.43 9.03
CA GLN A 74 -4.31 7.35 8.04
C GLN A 74 -4.09 7.86 6.62
N GLU A 75 -4.69 9.01 6.25
CA GLU A 75 -4.47 9.63 4.95
C GLU A 75 -3.03 10.10 4.77
N ARG A 76 -2.41 10.68 5.81
CA ARG A 76 -0.99 11.08 5.78
C ARG A 76 -0.07 9.86 5.65
N GLU A 77 -0.32 8.81 6.41
CA GLU A 77 0.44 7.55 6.32
C GLU A 77 0.32 6.93 4.93
N ALA A 78 -0.89 6.88 4.37
CA ALA A 78 -1.11 6.41 3.00
C ALA A 78 -0.39 7.28 1.95
N MET A 79 -0.37 8.61 2.14
CA MET A 79 0.35 9.52 1.24
C MET A 79 1.87 9.32 1.34
N LEU A 80 2.40 9.15 2.55
CA LEU A 80 3.82 8.89 2.77
C LEU A 80 4.23 7.55 2.18
N ALA A 81 3.47 6.47 2.43
CA ALA A 81 3.73 5.15 1.87
C ALA A 81 3.72 5.17 0.33
N LYS A 82 2.80 5.92 -0.29
CA LYS A 82 2.79 6.13 -1.75
C LYS A 82 4.04 6.86 -2.23
N ARG A 83 4.43 7.95 -1.56
CA ARG A 83 5.65 8.69 -1.90
C ARG A 83 6.90 7.83 -1.75
N GLU A 84 7.00 7.05 -0.68
CA GLU A 84 8.11 6.13 -0.46
C GLU A 84 8.19 5.08 -1.57
N ALA A 85 7.07 4.44 -1.92
CA ALA A 85 7.01 3.48 -3.01
C ALA A 85 7.42 4.10 -4.37
N GLU A 86 6.94 5.30 -4.67
CA GLU A 86 7.34 6.03 -5.89
C GLU A 86 8.83 6.40 -5.89
N THR A 87 9.37 6.83 -4.76
CA THR A 87 10.80 7.15 -4.64
C THR A 87 11.66 5.90 -4.76
N ALA A 88 11.26 4.79 -4.13
CA ALA A 88 11.97 3.52 -4.20
C ALA A 88 12.05 3.02 -5.65
N ALA A 89 10.92 3.03 -6.37
CA ALA A 89 10.88 2.65 -7.79
C ALA A 89 11.80 3.53 -8.65
N LYS A 90 11.75 4.85 -8.46
CA LYS A 90 12.62 5.81 -9.17
C LYS A 90 14.11 5.60 -8.84
N THR A 91 14.45 5.38 -7.57
CA THR A 91 15.84 5.15 -7.17
C THR A 91 16.38 3.87 -7.79
N LEU A 92 15.58 2.81 -7.80
CA LEU A 92 15.96 1.54 -8.40
C LEU A 92 16.18 1.69 -9.91
N GLU A 93 15.27 2.36 -10.63
CA GLU A 93 15.48 2.68 -12.06
C GLU A 93 16.76 3.48 -12.32
N LEU A 94 17.08 4.46 -11.48
CA LEU A 94 18.30 5.24 -11.60
C LEU A 94 19.55 4.38 -11.38
N VAL A 95 19.53 3.47 -10.40
CA VAL A 95 20.62 2.52 -10.16
C VAL A 95 20.80 1.59 -11.36
N LYS A 96 19.71 1.08 -11.96
CA LYS A 96 19.79 0.26 -13.20
C LYS A 96 20.46 1.03 -14.33
N LYS A 97 19.96 2.24 -14.60
CA LYS A 97 20.45 3.06 -15.71
C LYS A 97 21.90 3.47 -15.50
N ASN A 98 22.30 3.77 -14.27
CA ASN A 98 23.68 4.10 -13.94
C ASN A 98 24.61 2.89 -14.17
N ALA A 99 24.23 1.71 -13.67
CA ALA A 99 25.01 0.48 -13.89
C ALA A 99 25.20 0.19 -15.39
N LEU A 100 24.14 0.29 -16.19
CA LEU A 100 24.21 0.07 -17.65
C LEU A 100 24.99 1.16 -18.38
N ALA A 101 24.80 2.43 -18.01
CA ALA A 101 25.55 3.55 -18.59
C ALA A 101 27.05 3.44 -18.30
N SER A 102 27.43 2.97 -17.10
CA SER A 102 28.82 2.74 -16.72
C SER A 102 29.51 1.68 -17.58
N LEU A 103 28.75 0.75 -18.15
CA LEU A 103 29.22 -0.26 -19.10
C LEU A 103 29.22 0.22 -20.56
N GLY A 104 28.77 1.45 -20.83
CA GLY A 104 28.79 2.07 -22.16
C GLY A 104 27.48 2.00 -22.93
N ALA A 105 26.36 1.59 -22.31
CA ALA A 105 25.05 1.71 -22.95
C ALA A 105 24.61 3.18 -23.02
N THR A 106 24.13 3.63 -24.17
CA THR A 106 23.72 5.04 -24.39
C THR A 106 22.49 5.12 -25.29
N GLY A 107 21.67 6.16 -25.10
CA GLY A 107 20.48 6.41 -25.95
C GLY A 107 19.49 5.25 -25.90
N ASP A 108 18.91 4.89 -27.05
CA ASP A 108 17.91 3.83 -27.17
C ASP A 108 18.44 2.47 -26.67
N ASN A 109 19.72 2.18 -26.86
CA ASN A 109 20.35 0.95 -26.36
C ASN A 109 20.35 0.86 -24.82
N LEU A 110 20.38 1.99 -24.11
CA LEU A 110 20.30 2.01 -22.65
C LEU A 110 18.88 1.68 -22.18
N GLU A 111 17.85 2.16 -22.89
CA GLU A 111 16.47 1.82 -22.58
C GLU A 111 16.17 0.35 -22.85
N ASP A 112 16.66 -0.17 -23.97
CA ASP A 112 16.48 -1.59 -24.32
C ASP A 112 17.28 -2.52 -23.40
N ALA A 113 18.51 -2.16 -23.03
CA ALA A 113 19.26 -2.90 -22.04
C ALA A 113 18.59 -2.87 -20.65
N ALA A 114 17.96 -1.75 -20.27
CA ALA A 114 17.21 -1.64 -19.03
C ALA A 114 15.94 -2.52 -19.02
N ARG A 115 15.30 -2.74 -20.17
CA ARG A 115 14.16 -3.66 -20.33
C ARG A 115 14.57 -5.13 -20.25
N LEU A 116 15.78 -5.46 -20.70
CA LEU A 116 16.33 -6.82 -20.64
C LEU A 116 16.89 -7.20 -19.26
N LEU A 117 17.06 -6.23 -18.37
CA LEU A 117 17.63 -6.43 -17.05
C LEU A 117 16.59 -6.98 -16.07
N ASP A 118 16.59 -8.30 -15.94
CA ASP A 118 15.77 -9.03 -14.97
C ASP A 118 16.36 -8.88 -13.57
N ILE A 119 15.72 -8.05 -12.75
CA ILE A 119 16.11 -7.84 -11.37
C ILE A 119 14.89 -7.78 -10.46
N THR A 120 15.06 -8.30 -9.25
CA THR A 120 14.08 -8.23 -8.18
C THR A 120 14.37 -7.04 -7.25
N ALA A 121 13.37 -6.63 -6.48
CA ALA A 121 13.48 -5.49 -5.55
C ALA A 121 14.54 -5.70 -4.45
N ASP A 122 14.93 -6.94 -4.18
CA ASP A 122 15.86 -7.33 -3.11
C ASP A 122 17.33 -7.41 -3.57
N MET A 123 17.61 -7.21 -4.85
CA MET A 123 18.97 -7.33 -5.38
C MET A 123 19.85 -6.15 -4.94
N SER A 124 21.02 -6.48 -4.41
CA SER A 124 22.07 -5.53 -4.05
C SER A 124 22.66 -4.86 -5.28
N GLY A 125 23.31 -3.69 -5.09
CA GLY A 125 23.96 -2.96 -6.17
C GLY A 125 25.04 -3.78 -6.91
N GLU A 126 25.72 -4.70 -6.22
CA GLU A 126 26.71 -5.59 -6.82
C GLU A 126 26.06 -6.65 -7.72
N GLU A 127 24.93 -7.21 -7.30
CA GLU A 127 24.16 -8.17 -8.10
C GLU A 127 23.58 -7.51 -9.35
N ILE A 128 23.12 -6.26 -9.24
CA ILE A 128 22.66 -5.47 -10.39
C ILE A 128 23.82 -5.23 -11.37
N ALA A 129 25.01 -4.88 -10.87
CA ALA A 129 26.20 -4.71 -11.71
C ALA A 129 26.60 -6.02 -12.42
N GLN A 130 26.49 -7.16 -11.72
CA GLN A 130 26.78 -8.47 -12.32
C GLN A 130 25.73 -8.86 -13.37
N ALA A 131 24.44 -8.59 -13.12
CA ALA A 131 23.39 -8.79 -14.10
C ALA A 131 23.62 -7.93 -15.35
N ALA A 132 24.03 -6.67 -15.17
CA ALA A 132 24.37 -5.77 -16.26
C ALA A 132 25.55 -6.30 -17.11
N LYS A 133 26.59 -6.86 -16.48
CA LYS A 133 27.70 -7.53 -17.18
C LYS A 133 27.24 -8.74 -17.99
N ASN A 134 26.36 -9.57 -17.42
CA ASN A 134 25.81 -10.72 -18.13
C ASN A 134 25.05 -10.31 -19.41
N ILE A 135 24.38 -9.15 -19.40
CA ILE A 135 23.73 -8.59 -20.60
C ILE A 135 24.77 -8.06 -21.58
N GLN A 136 25.82 -7.38 -21.10
CA GLN A 136 26.91 -6.94 -21.96
C GLN A 136 27.59 -8.09 -22.70
N ASP A 137 27.81 -9.23 -22.04
CA ASP A 137 28.41 -10.42 -22.65
C ASP A 137 27.51 -11.04 -23.73
N ARG A 138 26.18 -11.03 -23.51
CA ARG A 138 25.20 -11.59 -24.47
C ARG A 138 24.86 -10.62 -25.60
N HIS A 139 24.86 -9.33 -25.32
CA HIS A 139 24.44 -8.26 -26.24
C HIS A 139 25.47 -7.13 -26.32
N PRO A 140 26.73 -7.43 -26.69
CA PRO A 140 27.81 -6.43 -26.69
C PRO A 140 27.52 -5.23 -27.63
N GLY A 141 26.72 -5.45 -28.68
CA GLY A 141 26.27 -4.39 -29.60
C GLY A 141 25.49 -3.24 -28.94
N MET A 142 24.83 -3.49 -27.80
CA MET A 142 24.11 -2.45 -27.05
C MET A 142 25.05 -1.53 -26.26
N PHE A 143 26.28 -1.97 -26.01
CA PHE A 143 27.30 -1.27 -25.20
C PHE A 143 28.42 -0.69 -26.07
N GLY A 144 28.13 -0.43 -27.35
CA GLY A 144 29.07 0.19 -28.29
C GLY A 144 30.16 -0.74 -28.84
N ALA A 145 30.15 -2.03 -28.48
CA ALA A 145 31.07 -2.99 -29.08
C ALA A 145 30.57 -3.41 -30.47
N LYS A 146 31.41 -3.22 -31.48
CA LYS A 146 31.12 -3.69 -32.84
C LYS A 146 31.23 -5.21 -32.88
N THR A 147 30.11 -5.91 -32.90
CA THR A 147 30.07 -7.34 -33.18
C THR A 147 30.29 -7.56 -34.66
N GLN A 148 31.46 -8.07 -35.03
CA GLN A 148 31.66 -8.64 -36.36
C GLN A 148 30.78 -9.90 -36.43
N PRO A 149 29.84 -10.02 -37.38
CA PRO A 149 29.09 -11.25 -37.53
C PRO A 149 30.05 -12.39 -37.89
N ASP A 150 29.99 -13.49 -37.13
CA ASP A 150 30.71 -14.71 -37.47
C ASP A 150 29.97 -15.40 -38.63
N ILE A 151 30.25 -14.91 -39.84
CA ILE A 151 29.73 -15.50 -41.06
C ILE A 151 30.69 -16.62 -41.45
N PRO A 152 30.27 -17.90 -41.39
CA PRO A 152 31.12 -18.98 -41.83
C PRO A 152 31.54 -18.72 -43.28
N ALA A 153 32.82 -18.92 -43.58
CA ALA A 153 33.33 -18.75 -44.93
C ALA A 153 32.51 -19.61 -45.90
N VAL A 154 31.66 -18.99 -46.71
CA VAL A 154 30.98 -19.68 -47.79
C VAL A 154 32.07 -20.05 -48.78
N ASN A 155 32.40 -21.34 -48.85
CA ASN A 155 33.30 -21.84 -49.87
C ASN A 155 32.65 -21.53 -51.23
N PRO A 156 33.21 -20.61 -52.04
CA PRO A 156 32.62 -20.33 -53.35
C PRO A 156 32.64 -21.63 -54.16
N PRO A 157 31.60 -21.90 -54.98
CA PRO A 157 31.59 -23.10 -55.79
C PRO A 157 32.88 -23.18 -56.60
N ALA A 158 33.50 -24.36 -56.60
CA ALA A 158 34.74 -24.59 -57.33
C ALA A 158 34.57 -24.11 -58.77
N ARG A 159 35.41 -23.17 -59.21
CA ARG A 159 35.38 -22.70 -60.59
C ARG A 159 35.62 -23.91 -61.51
N PRO A 160 34.81 -24.11 -62.57
CA PRO A 160 35.06 -25.18 -63.52
C PRO A 160 36.49 -25.06 -64.03
N ASN A 161 37.23 -26.17 -64.05
CA ASN A 161 38.55 -26.19 -64.65
C ASN A 161 38.39 -26.03 -66.17
N LEU A 162 38.51 -24.79 -66.65
CA LEU A 162 38.34 -24.45 -68.07
C LEU A 162 39.49 -24.94 -68.96
N GLY A 163 40.49 -25.61 -68.37
CA GLY A 163 41.71 -26.03 -69.04
C GLY A 163 42.67 -24.86 -69.28
N THR A 164 43.86 -25.19 -69.78
CA THR A 164 44.91 -24.19 -70.05
C THR A 164 44.81 -23.56 -71.43
N LYS A 165 44.04 -24.18 -72.35
CA LYS A 165 43.88 -23.72 -73.72
C LYS A 165 42.40 -23.52 -74.07
N PRO A 166 42.07 -22.55 -74.94
CA PRO A 166 40.72 -22.39 -75.45
C PRO A 166 40.21 -23.70 -76.07
N GLY A 167 39.05 -24.19 -75.60
CA GLY A 167 38.41 -25.40 -76.10
C GLY A 167 38.70 -26.69 -75.32
N ASP A 168 39.68 -26.70 -74.39
CA ASP A 168 40.05 -27.89 -73.61
C ASP A 168 38.87 -28.45 -72.80
N TYR A 169 38.09 -27.56 -72.17
CA TYR A 169 36.89 -27.97 -71.42
C TYR A 169 35.84 -28.65 -72.31
N GLY A 170 35.64 -28.12 -73.52
CA GLY A 170 34.72 -28.70 -74.51
C GLY A 170 35.18 -30.08 -74.97
N ALA A 171 36.48 -30.25 -75.22
CA ALA A 171 37.07 -31.54 -75.58
C ALA A 171 36.95 -32.57 -74.44
N GLN A 172 37.23 -32.18 -73.19
CA GLN A 172 37.06 -33.04 -72.02
C GLN A 172 35.60 -33.46 -71.82
N MET A 173 34.65 -32.54 -71.97
CA MET A 173 33.22 -32.85 -71.88
C MET A 173 32.79 -33.77 -73.03
N ALA A 174 33.23 -33.52 -74.26
CA ALA A 174 32.95 -34.40 -75.39
C ALA A 174 33.47 -35.82 -75.16
N GLN A 175 34.66 -35.96 -74.58
CA GLN A 175 35.24 -37.26 -74.24
C GLN A 175 34.48 -37.95 -73.10
N ARG A 176 33.97 -37.20 -72.12
CA ARG A 176 33.18 -37.73 -71.00
C ARG A 176 31.82 -38.25 -71.42
N TYR A 177 31.15 -37.58 -72.36
CA TYR A 177 29.77 -37.88 -72.77
C TYR A 177 29.68 -38.71 -74.05
N PHE A 178 30.66 -38.62 -74.96
CA PHE A 178 30.64 -39.28 -76.27
C PHE A 178 31.84 -40.21 -76.51
N GLY A 179 32.83 -40.25 -75.60
CA GLY A 179 34.09 -40.97 -75.79
C GLY A 179 34.13 -42.44 -75.33
N LYS A 180 32.99 -43.09 -75.08
CA LYS A 180 32.96 -44.55 -74.86
C LYS A 180 32.61 -45.27 -76.17
N LYS A 181 33.64 -45.78 -76.84
CA LYS A 181 33.63 -47.04 -77.58
C LYS A 181 34.88 -47.82 -77.22
#